data_AF-A0A7K2Q7E2-F1
#
_entry.id   AF-A0A7K2Q7E2-F1
#
_cell.length_a   1.000
_cell.length_b   1.000
_cell.length_c   1.000
_cell.angle_alpha   90.00
_cell.angle_beta   90.00
_cell.angle_gamma   90.00
#
_symmetry.space_group_name_H-M   'P 1'
#
loop_
_entity.id
_entity.type
_entity.pdbx_description
1 polymer ?
#
loop_
_entity_poly.entity_id
_entity_poly.type
_entity_poly.pdbx_seq_one_letter_code
_entity_poly.pdbx_strand_id
1 'polypeptide(L)'
;ALAATGCTRVLRATYSDATRSSLVTVGLVFTPADAAAMAALRGHLPAPPGYGFADSQRAAWTASVVPDAPVVVYAVSAFTDGRTLESPRPAEDMMRKGATGAVAGAGLGHEAKAVAERMERAVHTLAAPPAPAGSPR
;
A
#
# COMPACT_ATOMS: atom_id res chain seq x y z
N ALA A 1 1.50 6.63 -14.76
CA ALA A 1 0.12 6.15 -14.50
C ALA A 1 -0.65 7.13 -13.62
N LEU A 2 -0.30 7.28 -12.34
CA LEU A 2 -1.09 8.08 -11.37
C LEU A 2 -1.17 9.59 -11.65
N ALA A 3 -0.16 10.17 -12.30
CA ALA A 3 -0.22 11.59 -12.70
C ALA A 3 -1.33 11.85 -13.73
N ALA A 4 -1.67 10.86 -14.56
CA ALA A 4 -2.70 10.98 -15.60
C ALA A 4 -4.13 11.03 -15.03
N THR A 5 -4.33 10.53 -13.81
CA THR A 5 -5.63 10.56 -13.13
C THR A 5 -5.84 11.83 -12.30
N GLY A 6 -4.83 12.69 -12.18
CA GLY A 6 -4.85 13.87 -11.31
C GLY A 6 -4.60 13.47 -9.85
N CYS A 7 -3.41 13.76 -9.30
CA CYS A 7 -3.14 13.53 -7.89
C CYS A 7 -3.57 14.76 -7.08
N THR A 8 -4.63 14.65 -6.27
CA THR A 8 -5.14 15.80 -5.51
C THR A 8 -4.53 15.88 -4.12
N ARG A 9 -4.45 14.75 -3.39
CA ARG A 9 -3.92 14.70 -2.02
C ARG A 9 -3.24 13.37 -1.74
N VAL A 10 -2.20 13.41 -0.90
CA VAL A 10 -1.53 12.22 -0.38
C VAL A 10 -1.52 12.26 1.14
N LEU A 11 -2.04 11.21 1.78
CA LEU A 11 -1.88 10.96 3.21
C LEU A 11 -0.87 9.85 3.42
N ARG A 12 -0.04 9.95 4.46
CA ARG A 12 1.01 8.97 4.75
C ARG A 12 1.29 8.84 6.24
N ALA A 13 1.61 7.61 6.64
CA ALA A 13 2.22 7.31 7.94
C ALA A 13 3.35 6.28 7.77
N THR A 14 4.39 6.40 8.58
CA THR A 14 5.48 5.43 8.68
C THR A 14 5.50 4.87 10.09
N TYR A 15 5.47 3.55 10.21
CA TYR A 15 5.45 2.82 11.46
C TYR A 15 6.72 1.97 11.58
N SER A 16 7.22 1.83 12.80
CA SER A 16 8.25 0.86 13.15
C SER A 16 7.60 -0.25 13.96
N ASP A 17 7.94 -1.50 13.67
CA ASP A 17 7.47 -2.61 14.49
C ASP A 17 7.97 -2.52 15.95
N ALA A 18 7.39 -3.32 16.84
CA ALA A 18 7.70 -3.30 18.26
C ALA A 18 9.16 -3.63 18.57
N THR A 19 9.79 -4.47 17.74
CA THR A 19 11.21 -4.85 17.88
C THR A 19 12.17 -3.85 17.21
N ARG A 20 11.63 -2.86 16.49
CA ARG A 20 12.41 -1.88 15.69
C ARG A 20 13.35 -2.56 14.71
N SER A 21 12.91 -3.64 14.10
CA SER A 21 13.63 -4.37 13.05
C SER A 21 13.10 -4.03 11.65
N SER A 22 11.84 -3.59 11.55
CA SER A 22 11.22 -3.21 10.29
C SER A 22 10.47 -1.88 10.37
N LEU A 23 10.43 -1.20 9.21
CA LEU A 23 9.61 -0.02 8.95
C LEU A 23 8.57 -0.37 7.91
N VAL A 24 7.35 0.15 8.07
CA VAL A 24 6.32 0.11 7.03
C VAL A 24 5.77 1.50 6.82
N THR A 25 5.86 2.00 5.60
CA THR A 25 5.18 3.21 5.15
C THR A 25 3.88 2.82 4.46
N VAL A 26 2.77 3.44 4.85
CA VAL A 26 1.49 3.33 4.16
C VAL A 26 1.07 4.69 3.63
N GLY A 27 0.49 4.73 2.44
CA GLY A 27 -0.05 5.96 1.88
C GLY A 27 -1.34 5.76 1.10
N LEU A 28 -2.13 6.82 1.06
CA LEU A 28 -3.37 6.92 0.29
C LEU A 28 -3.21 8.07 -0.70
N VAL A 29 -3.42 7.81 -1.98
CA VAL A 29 -3.41 8.83 -3.03
C VAL A 29 -4.83 9.02 -3.54
N PHE A 30 -5.39 10.21 -3.30
CA PHE A 30 -6.73 10.58 -3.73
C PHE A 30 -6.68 11.22 -5.11
N THR A 31 -7.60 10.81 -5.97
CA THR A 31 -7.70 11.24 -7.36
C THR A 31 -9.14 11.66 -7.68
N PRO A 32 -9.36 12.65 -8.55
CA PRO A 32 -10.68 13.04 -9.03
C PRO A 32 -11.19 12.12 -10.16
N ALA A 33 -10.39 11.15 -10.60
CA ALA A 33 -10.76 10.26 -11.71
C ALA A 33 -11.97 9.38 -11.39
N ASP A 34 -12.75 9.07 -12.43
CA ASP A 34 -13.90 8.17 -12.33
C ASP A 34 -13.49 6.70 -12.17
N ALA A 35 -14.49 5.84 -11.91
CA ALA A 35 -14.27 4.42 -11.66
C ALA A 35 -13.58 3.68 -12.83
N ALA A 36 -13.83 4.10 -14.08
CA ALA A 36 -13.23 3.46 -15.25
C ALA A 36 -11.75 3.82 -15.38
N ALA A 37 -11.42 5.10 -15.22
CA ALA A 37 -10.04 5.58 -15.20
C ALA A 37 -9.25 5.00 -14.01
N MET A 38 -9.89 4.84 -12.84
CA MET A 38 -9.30 4.14 -11.70
C MET A 38 -9.03 2.67 -12.01
N ALA A 39 -10.01 1.94 -12.57
CA ALA A 39 -9.85 0.53 -12.93
C ALA A 39 -8.69 0.29 -13.92
N ALA A 40 -8.45 1.24 -14.84
CA ALA A 40 -7.34 1.20 -15.79
C ALA A 40 -5.95 1.31 -15.14
N LEU A 41 -5.85 1.71 -13.86
CA LEU A 41 -4.57 1.71 -13.13
C LEU A 41 -4.12 0.32 -12.67
N ARG A 42 -5.04 -0.65 -12.58
CA ARG A 42 -4.74 -2.00 -12.06
C ARG A 42 -3.66 -2.66 -12.93
N GLY A 43 -2.65 -3.23 -12.29
CA GLY A 43 -1.50 -3.86 -12.97
C GLY A 43 -0.48 -2.88 -13.55
N HIS A 44 -0.72 -1.56 -13.48
CA HIS A 44 0.17 -0.53 -14.03
C HIS A 44 0.79 0.38 -12.96
N LEU A 45 0.59 0.06 -11.67
CA LEU A 45 1.18 0.81 -10.56
C LEU A 45 2.66 0.42 -10.39
N PRO A 46 3.60 1.38 -10.44
CA PRO A 46 5.00 1.12 -10.14
C PRO A 46 5.20 0.90 -8.65
N ALA A 47 6.40 0.45 -8.27
CA ALA A 47 6.83 0.42 -6.87
C ALA A 47 6.60 1.81 -6.24
N PRO A 48 5.77 1.92 -5.19
CA PRO A 48 5.51 3.18 -4.53
C PRO A 48 6.77 3.73 -3.87
N PRO A 49 6.84 5.06 -3.68
CA PRO A 49 7.89 5.66 -2.88
C PRO A 49 7.78 5.25 -1.40
N GLY A 50 8.91 4.93 -0.78
CA GLY A 50 9.03 4.60 0.64
C GLY A 50 9.57 5.80 1.39
N TYR A 51 8.70 6.74 1.77
CA TYR A 51 9.16 7.95 2.45
C TYR A 51 9.58 7.65 3.88
N GLY A 52 10.66 8.31 4.33
CA GLY A 52 11.31 8.03 5.61
C GLY A 52 12.50 7.07 5.48
N PHE A 53 12.77 6.56 4.28
CA PHE A 53 13.98 5.81 3.95
C PHE A 53 14.39 6.04 2.48
N ALA A 54 15.65 5.73 2.15
CA ALA A 54 16.17 5.89 0.81
C ALA A 54 15.54 4.90 -0.17
N ASP A 55 15.54 5.26 -1.45
CA ASP A 55 15.00 4.41 -2.52
C ASP A 55 15.63 3.01 -2.58
N SER A 56 16.93 2.93 -2.29
CA SER A 56 17.70 1.70 -2.22
C SER A 56 17.42 0.85 -0.98
N GLN A 57 16.66 1.35 0.00
CA GLN A 57 16.32 0.62 1.23
C GLN A 57 14.93 -0.05 1.16
N ARG A 58 14.13 0.25 0.12
CA ARG A 58 12.81 -0.36 -0.05
C ARG A 58 12.92 -1.87 -0.28
N ALA A 59 12.17 -2.65 0.50
CA ALA A 59 12.23 -4.10 0.50
C ALA A 59 11.06 -4.74 -0.25
N ALA A 60 9.86 -4.68 0.34
CA ALA A 60 8.65 -5.20 -0.28
C ALA A 60 7.59 -4.12 -0.40
N TRP A 61 6.71 -4.22 -1.39
CA TRP A 61 5.66 -3.23 -1.61
C TRP A 61 4.38 -3.85 -2.15
N THR A 62 3.26 -3.20 -1.88
CA THR A 62 1.98 -3.50 -2.53
C THR A 62 1.22 -2.22 -2.81
N ALA A 63 0.33 -2.25 -3.80
CA ALA A 63 -0.57 -1.16 -4.09
C ALA A 63 -1.91 -1.70 -4.62
N SER A 64 -3.01 -1.15 -4.11
CA SER A 64 -4.37 -1.51 -4.46
C SER A 64 -5.15 -0.28 -4.91
N VAL A 65 -6.06 -0.49 -5.86
CA VAL A 65 -6.92 0.54 -6.44
C VAL A 65 -8.33 0.35 -5.91
N VAL A 66 -8.85 1.36 -5.22
CA VAL A 66 -10.22 1.40 -4.70
C VAL A 66 -11.06 2.30 -5.62
N PRO A 67 -11.82 1.74 -6.58
CA PRO A 67 -12.56 2.54 -7.56
C PRO A 67 -13.80 3.21 -6.95
N ASP A 68 -14.41 2.62 -5.92
CA ASP A 68 -15.63 3.13 -5.28
C ASP A 68 -15.36 4.34 -4.37
N ALA A 69 -14.09 4.56 -4.03
CA ALA A 69 -13.59 5.67 -3.24
C ALA A 69 -12.26 6.06 -3.86
N PRO A 70 -12.21 6.99 -4.84
CA PRO A 70 -11.16 7.12 -5.85
C PRO A 70 -9.77 7.36 -5.24
N VAL A 71 -9.17 6.26 -4.76
CA VAL A 71 -8.01 6.20 -3.90
C VAL A 71 -7.15 5.02 -4.30
N VAL A 72 -5.85 5.26 -4.39
CA VAL A 72 -4.85 4.19 -4.42
C VAL A 72 -4.24 4.06 -3.04
N VAL A 73 -4.36 2.87 -2.44
CA VAL A 73 -3.74 2.51 -1.16
C VAL A 73 -2.44 1.78 -1.47
N TYR A 74 -1.34 2.17 -0.84
CA TYR A 74 -0.07 1.46 -1.00
C TYR A 74 0.65 1.30 0.32
N ALA A 75 1.51 0.29 0.39
CA ALA A 75 2.47 0.14 1.47
C ALA A 75 3.84 -0.30 0.95
N VAL A 76 4.89 0.12 1.66
CA VAL A 76 6.28 -0.21 1.39
C VAL A 76 6.95 -0.54 2.72
N SER A 77 7.58 -1.70 2.81
CA SER A 77 8.38 -2.12 3.97
C SER A 77 9.88 -1.99 3.72
N ALA A 78 10.64 -1.85 4.79
CA ALA A 78 12.11 -1.78 4.79
C ALA A 78 12.66 -2.30 6.12
N PHE A 79 13.95 -2.61 6.15
CA PHE A 79 14.68 -2.85 7.40
C PHE A 79 15.01 -1.50 8.07
N THR A 80 14.96 -1.46 9.40
CA THR A 80 15.33 -0.26 10.19
C THR A 80 16.84 0.01 10.20
N ASP A 81 17.67 -1.00 9.94
CA ASP A 81 19.13 -0.89 9.96
C ASP A 81 19.72 -0.19 8.72
N GLY A 82 18.86 0.22 7.79
CA GLY A 82 19.23 1.01 6.63
C GLY A 82 20.02 0.25 5.57
N ARG A 83 20.08 -1.09 5.63
CA ARG A 83 20.72 -1.89 4.59
C ARG A 83 20.11 -1.63 3.22
N THR A 84 20.94 -1.64 2.19
CA THR A 84 20.51 -1.48 0.80
C THR A 84 20.12 -2.80 0.17
N LEU A 85 19.15 -2.75 -0.74
CA LEU A 85 18.67 -3.87 -1.53
C LEU A 85 18.80 -3.55 -3.02
N GLU A 86 18.86 -4.58 -3.85
CA GLU A 86 18.99 -4.42 -5.31
C GLU A 86 17.77 -3.73 -5.91
N SER A 87 16.57 -4.19 -5.55
CA SER A 87 15.32 -3.57 -5.96
C SER A 87 14.15 -3.95 -5.04
N PRO A 88 13.16 -3.06 -4.87
CA PRO A 88 11.95 -3.39 -4.12
C PRO A 88 11.08 -4.37 -4.90
N ARG A 89 10.62 -5.42 -4.23
CA ARG A 89 9.83 -6.49 -4.85
C ARG A 89 8.34 -6.40 -4.47
N PRO A 90 7.41 -6.80 -5.34
CA PRO A 90 6.01 -6.96 -4.94
C PRO A 90 5.90 -7.85 -3.70
N ALA A 91 5.03 -7.49 -2.77
CA ALA A 91 4.82 -8.23 -1.52
C ALA A 91 4.44 -9.68 -1.81
N GLU A 92 3.57 -9.89 -2.80
CA GLU A 92 3.13 -11.18 -3.29
C GLU A 92 4.31 -12.07 -3.71
N ASP A 93 5.33 -11.49 -4.36
CA ASP A 93 6.52 -12.24 -4.76
C ASP A 93 7.29 -12.78 -3.56
N MET A 94 7.40 -11.98 -2.50
CA MET A 94 8.14 -12.33 -1.28
C MET A 94 7.35 -13.27 -0.38
N MET A 95 6.03 -13.35 -0.56
CA MET A 95 5.13 -14.24 0.17
C MET A 95 4.94 -15.60 -0.52
N ARG A 96 5.45 -15.78 -1.75
CA ARG A 96 5.35 -17.05 -2.47
C ARG A 96 6.05 -18.16 -1.71
N LYS A 97 5.48 -19.37 -1.74
CA LYS A 97 6.13 -20.57 -1.21
C LYS A 97 7.49 -20.75 -1.90
N GLY A 98 8.54 -20.92 -1.11
CA GLY A 98 9.90 -21.06 -1.62
C GLY A 98 10.61 -19.74 -1.93
N ALA A 99 9.99 -18.57 -1.66
CA ALA A 99 10.72 -17.32 -1.63
C ALA A 99 11.80 -17.36 -0.53
N THR A 100 13.02 -16.95 -0.87
CA THR A 100 14.20 -17.00 0.00
C THR A 100 14.83 -15.61 0.13
N GLY A 101 15.83 -15.50 1.00
CA GLY A 101 16.55 -14.25 1.25
C GLY A 101 15.97 -13.44 2.41
N ALA A 102 16.67 -12.37 2.78
CA ALA A 102 16.39 -11.61 3.99
C ALA A 102 14.96 -11.02 4.01
N VAL A 103 14.49 -10.48 2.89
CA VAL A 103 13.16 -9.84 2.80
C VAL A 103 12.03 -10.85 3.03
N ALA A 104 12.11 -12.01 2.38
CA ALA A 104 11.11 -13.08 2.54
C ALA A 104 11.20 -13.70 3.94
N GLY A 105 12.41 -14.01 4.41
CA GLY A 105 12.63 -14.61 5.74
C GLY A 105 12.23 -13.72 6.91
N ALA A 106 12.36 -12.39 6.76
CA ALA A 106 11.90 -11.42 7.74
C ALA A 106 10.40 -11.11 7.65
N GLY A 107 9.68 -11.65 6.67
CA GLY A 107 8.23 -11.45 6.53
C GLY A 107 7.82 -10.06 6.05
N LEU A 108 8.73 -9.26 5.50
CA LEU A 108 8.46 -7.87 5.10
C LEU A 108 7.37 -7.73 4.01
N GLY A 109 7.18 -8.76 3.19
CA GLY A 109 6.05 -8.83 2.24
C GLY A 109 4.71 -8.96 2.95
N HIS A 110 4.63 -9.81 3.98
CA HIS A 110 3.43 -9.96 4.80
C HIS A 110 3.07 -8.66 5.53
N GLU A 111 4.07 -7.97 6.07
CA GLU A 111 3.85 -6.69 6.77
C GLU A 111 3.27 -5.62 5.85
N ALA A 112 3.91 -5.39 4.69
CA ALA A 112 3.42 -4.40 3.72
C ALA A 112 1.99 -4.73 3.29
N LYS A 113 1.72 -5.99 2.94
CA LYS A 113 0.40 -6.42 2.51
C LYS A 113 -0.66 -6.26 3.59
N ALA A 114 -0.39 -6.73 4.81
CA ALA A 114 -1.34 -6.66 5.91
C ALA A 114 -1.73 -5.21 6.26
N VAL A 115 -0.77 -4.28 6.24
CA VAL A 115 -1.05 -2.86 6.50
C VAL A 115 -1.88 -2.24 5.39
N ALA A 116 -1.52 -2.48 4.12
CA ALA A 116 -2.29 -1.97 2.98
C ALA A 116 -3.73 -2.49 2.98
N GLU A 117 -3.93 -3.79 3.15
CA GLU A 117 -5.27 -4.40 3.19
C GLU A 117 -6.11 -3.88 4.36
N ARG A 118 -5.49 -3.59 5.50
CA ARG A 118 -6.20 -2.98 6.64
C ARG A 118 -6.69 -1.58 6.28
N MET A 119 -5.87 -0.78 5.61
CA MET A 119 -6.27 0.57 5.18
C MET A 119 -7.31 0.53 4.06
N GLU A 120 -7.18 -0.38 3.11
CA GLU A 120 -8.18 -0.60 2.06
C GLU A 120 -9.56 -0.95 2.65
N ARG A 121 -9.62 -1.89 3.61
CA ARG A 121 -10.87 -2.21 4.32
C ARG A 121 -11.46 -1.00 5.06
N ALA A 122 -10.60 -0.19 5.68
CA ALA A 122 -11.05 1.03 6.35
C ALA A 122 -11.61 2.06 5.36
N VAL A 123 -10.96 2.26 4.21
CA VAL A 123 -11.44 3.14 3.14
C VAL A 123 -12.79 2.67 2.61
N HIS A 124 -12.95 1.36 2.33
CA HIS A 124 -14.23 0.80 1.90
C HIS A 124 -15.35 1.04 2.93
N THR A 125 -15.05 0.86 4.21
CA THR A 125 -16.02 1.09 5.29
C THR A 125 -16.43 2.56 5.36
N LEU A 126 -15.49 3.48 5.19
CA LEU A 126 -15.73 4.93 5.26
C LEU A 126 -16.42 5.49 4.00
N ALA A 127 -16.22 4.86 2.86
CA ALA A 127 -16.81 5.29 1.60
C ALA A 127 -18.20 4.70 1.33
N ALA A 128 -18.57 3.63 2.04
CA ALA A 128 -19.91 3.05 1.92
C ALA A 128 -20.97 4.12 2.26
N PRO A 129 -21.99 4.30 1.41
CA PRO A 129 -23.10 5.20 1.74
C PRO A 129 -23.78 4.72 3.02
N PRO A 130 -24.28 5.64 3.87
CA PRO A 130 -24.98 5.25 5.09
C PRO A 130 -26.15 4.34 4.74
N ALA A 131 -26.36 3.30 5.57
CA ALA A 131 -27.50 2.42 5.40
C ALA A 131 -28.79 3.24 5.41
N PRO A 132 -29.76 2.97 4.51
CA PRO A 132 -31.04 3.65 4.55
C PRO A 132 -31.64 3.46 5.94
N ALA A 133 -32.05 4.56 6.58
CA ALA A 133 -32.70 4.50 7.89
C ALA A 133 -33.88 3.53 7.79
N GLY A 134 -33.80 2.42 8.53
CA GLY A 134 -34.86 1.43 8.54
C GLY A 134 -36.16 2.11 8.95
N SER A 135 -37.20 1.94 8.13
CA SER A 135 -38.54 2.43 8.43
C SER A 135 -38.94 1.95 9.84
N PRO A 136 -39.36 2.84 10.76
CA PRO A 136 -39.85 2.39 12.05
C PRO A 136 -41.04 1.45 11.85
N ARG A 137 -40.99 0.29 12.50
CA ARG A 137 -42.13 -0.64 12.61
C ARG A 137 -43.19 -0.08 13.55
#